data_AF-A0A1I4I5A4-F1
#
_entry.id   AF-A0A1I4I5A4-F1
#
_cell.length_a   1.000
_cell.length_b   1.000
_cell.length_c   1.000
_cell.angle_alpha   90.00
_cell.angle_beta   90.00
_cell.angle_gamma   90.00
#
_symmetry.space_group_name_H-M   'P 1'
#
loop_
_entity.id
_entity.type
_entity.pdbx_description
1 polymer ?
#
loop_
_entity_poly.entity_id
_entity_poly.type
_entity_poly.pdbx_seq_one_letter_code
_entity_poly.pdbx_strand_id
1 'polypeptide(L)'
;MADKLDLLISDYMTGMLQVKINSRELWITRQKNEERIGSSGTSSNLAPQERRMLILEEDTKLQKMKDQQRVLTELLGTVSSEIRTIITLRFKEKKQWWQIGARLYMDERTARRKYENLKELLRDSLWRDLV
;
A
#
# COMPACT_ATOMS: atom_id res chain seq x y z
N MET A 1 1.23 16.44 12.46
CA MET A 1 0.80 15.05 12.72
C MET A 1 0.65 14.38 11.37
N ALA A 2 1.46 13.37 11.03
CA ALA A 2 1.40 12.74 9.71
C ALA A 2 0.05 12.02 9.56
N ASP A 3 -0.69 12.35 8.49
CA ASP A 3 -1.97 11.69 8.21
C ASP A 3 -1.71 10.22 7.84
N LYS A 4 -2.68 9.34 8.12
CA LYS A 4 -2.59 7.91 7.79
C LYS A 4 -2.37 7.68 6.29
N LEU A 5 -2.97 8.53 5.44
CA LEU A 5 -2.76 8.49 4.00
C LEU A 5 -1.33 8.91 3.61
N ASP A 6 -0.76 9.92 4.29
CA ASP A 6 0.61 10.36 4.01
C ASP A 6 1.61 9.24 4.36
N LEU A 7 1.36 8.52 5.45
CA LEU A 7 2.15 7.34 5.83
C LEU A 7 2.01 6.22 4.79
N LEU A 8 0.79 5.94 4.33
CA LEU A 8 0.53 4.92 3.32
C LEU A 8 1.24 5.25 1.99
N ILE A 9 1.12 6.50 1.53
CA ILE A 9 1.82 6.99 0.32
C ILE A 9 3.34 6.91 0.53
N SER A 10 3.84 7.28 1.72
CA SER A 10 5.26 7.15 2.05
C SER A 10 5.73 5.69 1.96
N ASP A 11 4.98 4.77 2.56
CA ASP A 11 5.32 3.34 2.56
C ASP A 11 5.28 2.77 1.14
N TYR A 12 4.31 3.19 0.33
CA TYR A 12 4.22 2.80 -1.07
C TYR A 12 5.43 3.30 -1.86
N MET A 13 5.75 4.59 -1.77
CA MET A 13 6.84 5.21 -2.55
C MET A 13 8.23 4.71 -2.15
N THR A 14 8.39 4.24 -0.91
CA THR A 14 9.63 3.65 -0.40
C THR A 14 9.72 2.14 -0.63
N GLY A 15 8.64 1.50 -1.11
CA GLY A 15 8.53 0.04 -1.24
C GLY A 15 8.27 -0.69 0.09
N MET A 16 8.18 0.03 1.20
CA MET A 16 7.91 -0.53 2.53
C MET A 16 6.53 -1.21 2.60
N LEU A 17 5.54 -0.75 1.83
CA LEU A 17 4.23 -1.40 1.76
C LEU A 17 4.35 -2.84 1.25
N GLN A 18 5.15 -3.08 0.20
CA GLN A 18 5.42 -4.43 -0.30
C GLN A 18 6.14 -5.28 0.74
N VAL A 19 7.11 -4.70 1.45
CA VAL A 19 7.83 -5.40 2.53
C VAL A 19 6.87 -5.84 3.63
N LYS A 20 5.91 -4.99 4.01
CA LYS A 20 4.86 -5.32 5.00
C LYS A 20 3.94 -6.46 4.53
N ILE A 21 3.55 -6.45 3.26
CA ILE A 21 2.77 -7.53 2.63
C ILE A 21 3.55 -8.85 2.71
N ASN A 22 4.79 -8.87 2.22
CA ASN A 22 5.63 -10.07 2.21
C ASN A 22 5.89 -10.60 3.63
N SER A 23 6.15 -9.70 4.58
CA SER A 23 6.34 -10.07 5.99
C SER A 23 5.09 -10.71 6.59
N ARG A 24 3.90 -10.20 6.25
CA ARG A 24 2.63 -10.78 6.72
C ARG A 24 2.39 -12.16 6.11
N GLU A 25 2.63 -12.33 4.81
CA GLU A 25 2.53 -13.64 4.13
C GLU A 25 3.45 -14.69 4.76
N LEU A 26 4.70 -14.31 5.04
CA LEU A 26 5.66 -15.18 5.72
C LEU A 26 5.20 -15.56 7.13
N TRP A 27 4.67 -14.60 7.90
CA TRP A 27 4.18 -14.85 9.26
C TRP A 27 2.99 -15.82 9.28
N ILE A 28 2.00 -15.62 8.40
CA ILE A 28 0.83 -16.51 8.28
C ILE A 28 1.28 -17.93 7.93
N THR A 29 2.22 -18.05 6.99
CA THR A 29 2.75 -19.34 6.55
C THR A 29 3.52 -20.05 7.67
N ARG A 30 4.25 -19.31 8.52
CA ARG A 30 5.00 -19.88 9.65
C ARG A 30 4.10 -20.38 10.77
N GLN A 31 3.13 -19.59 11.22
CA GLN A 31 2.27 -19.96 12.36
C GLN A 31 1.53 -21.30 12.15
N LYS A 32 0.97 -21.53 10.95
CA LYS A 32 0.24 -22.78 10.68
C LYS A 32 1.12 -24.01 10.46
N ASN A 33 2.43 -23.84 10.22
CA ASN A 33 3.37 -24.97 10.17
C ASN A 33 3.71 -25.48 11.58
N GLU A 34 3.76 -24.59 12.58
CA GLU A 34 4.05 -24.95 13.97
C GLU A 34 2.88 -25.70 14.64
N GLU A 35 1.63 -25.32 14.35
CA GLU A 35 0.42 -26.00 14.87
C GLU A 35 0.21 -27.45 14.35
N ARG A 36 0.97 -27.88 13.34
CA ARG A 36 0.82 -29.21 12.69
C ARG A 36 1.80 -30.28 13.15
N ILE A 37 2.73 -29.98 14.05
CA ILE A 37 3.55 -31.02 14.70
C ILE A 37 2.69 -31.69 15.79
N GLY A 38 1.79 -32.59 15.37
CA GLY A 38 1.03 -33.45 16.29
C GLY A 38 -0.47 -33.61 16.02
N SER A 39 -1.08 -32.89 15.08
CA SER A 39 -2.51 -33.03 14.78
C SER A 39 -2.76 -33.84 13.50
N SER A 40 -3.38 -35.00 13.66
CA SER A 40 -3.98 -35.81 12.59
C SER A 40 -5.15 -35.03 11.97
N GLY A 41 -4.85 -34.11 11.04
CA GLY A 41 -5.84 -33.21 10.46
C GLY A 41 -6.64 -33.85 9.32
N THR A 42 -7.96 -33.84 9.48
CA THR A 42 -9.03 -34.17 8.52
C THR A 42 -8.66 -33.92 7.06
N SER A 43 -8.88 -34.93 6.22
CA SER A 43 -8.62 -34.91 4.78
C SER A 43 -9.54 -33.91 4.06
N SER A 44 -9.09 -32.67 3.90
CA SER A 44 -9.60 -31.85 2.79
C SER A 44 -8.93 -32.36 1.51
N ASN A 45 -9.68 -32.69 0.47
CA ASN A 45 -9.16 -33.11 -0.85
C ASN A 45 -8.39 -32.01 -1.63
N LEU A 46 -7.96 -30.96 -0.94
CA LEU A 46 -7.26 -29.82 -1.53
C LEU A 46 -5.77 -30.06 -1.55
N ALA A 47 -5.13 -29.67 -2.64
CA ALA A 47 -3.68 -29.71 -2.75
C ALA A 47 -3.05 -28.76 -1.70
N PRO A 48 -1.83 -29.07 -1.18
CA PRO A 48 -1.15 -28.21 -0.21
C PRO A 48 -1.00 -26.74 -0.65
N GLN A 49 -0.92 -26.50 -1.97
CA GLN A 49 -0.84 -25.17 -2.59
C GLN A 49 -2.18 -24.43 -2.49
N GLU A 50 -3.29 -25.08 -2.81
CA GLU A 50 -4.65 -24.51 -2.74
C GLU A 50 -5.02 -24.17 -1.30
N ARG A 51 -4.69 -25.06 -0.36
CA ARG A 51 -4.89 -24.78 1.07
C ARG A 51 -4.10 -23.55 1.53
N ARG A 52 -2.86 -23.36 1.07
CA ARG A 52 -2.06 -22.17 1.39
C ARG A 52 -2.70 -20.90 0.84
N MET A 53 -3.23 -20.95 -0.38
CA MET A 53 -3.91 -19.83 -1.01
C MET A 53 -5.12 -19.38 -0.18
N LEU A 54 -6.00 -20.32 0.19
CA LEU A 54 -7.17 -20.03 1.04
C LEU A 54 -6.79 -19.37 2.36
N ILE A 55 -5.73 -19.86 3.02
CA ILE A 55 -5.25 -19.30 4.29
C ILE A 55 -4.80 -17.84 4.14
N LEU A 56 -4.16 -17.49 3.01
CA LEU A 56 -3.73 -16.12 2.73
C LEU A 56 -4.92 -15.22 2.35
N GLU A 57 -5.92 -15.77 1.67
CA GLU A 57 -7.16 -15.07 1.32
C GLU A 57 -8.02 -14.75 2.55
N GLU A 58 -8.04 -15.65 3.54
CA GLU A 58 -8.74 -15.46 4.81
C GLU A 58 -8.17 -14.30 5.66
N ASP A 59 -6.89 -13.92 5.49
CA ASP A 59 -6.28 -12.85 6.27
C ASP A 59 -6.73 -11.46 5.79
N THR A 60 -7.78 -10.93 6.43
CA THR A 60 -8.36 -9.61 6.14
C THR A 60 -7.32 -8.48 6.14
N LYS A 61 -6.29 -8.55 6.99
CA LYS A 61 -5.24 -7.54 7.07
C LYS A 61 -4.33 -7.58 5.84
N LEU A 62 -3.93 -8.77 5.40
CA LEU A 62 -3.16 -8.98 4.18
C LEU A 62 -3.93 -8.48 2.95
N GLN A 63 -5.20 -8.86 2.83
CA GLN A 63 -6.05 -8.41 1.72
C GLN A 63 -6.16 -6.90 1.68
N LYS A 64 -6.44 -6.26 2.83
CA LYS A 64 -6.46 -4.80 2.93
C LYS A 64 -5.16 -4.13 2.46
N MET A 65 -4.00 -4.69 2.81
CA MET A 65 -2.71 -4.13 2.35
C MET A 65 -2.51 -4.31 0.84
N LYS A 66 -2.94 -5.43 0.27
CA LYS A 66 -2.92 -5.69 -1.18
C LYS A 66 -3.85 -4.76 -1.94
N ASP A 67 -5.06 -4.54 -1.42
CA ASP A 67 -6.03 -3.60 -2.01
C ASP A 67 -5.48 -2.17 -1.99
N GLN A 68 -4.92 -1.75 -0.85
CA GLN A 68 -4.25 -0.44 -0.73
C GLN A 68 -3.13 -0.27 -1.76
N GLN A 69 -2.30 -1.31 -1.94
CA GLN A 69 -1.23 -1.28 -2.94
C GLN A 69 -1.80 -1.16 -4.37
N ARG A 70 -2.82 -1.96 -4.69
CA ARG A 70 -3.45 -1.96 -6.01
C ARG A 70 -4.07 -0.61 -6.34
N VAL A 71 -4.88 -0.07 -5.45
CA VAL A 71 -5.52 1.25 -5.62
C VAL A 71 -4.48 2.35 -5.82
N LEU A 72 -3.38 2.33 -5.04
CA LEU A 72 -2.29 3.28 -5.22
C LEU A 72 -1.60 3.13 -6.58
N THR A 73 -1.34 1.92 -7.03
CA THR A 73 -0.72 1.67 -8.34
C THR A 73 -1.62 2.15 -9.48
N GLU A 74 -2.91 1.85 -9.44
CA GLU A 74 -3.88 2.28 -10.45
C GLU A 74 -4.04 3.80 -10.47
N LEU A 75 -4.26 4.42 -9.30
CA LEU A 75 -4.44 5.87 -9.17
C LEU A 75 -3.16 6.64 -9.53
N LEU A 76 -1.99 6.17 -9.11
CA LEU A 76 -0.73 6.79 -9.55
C LEU A 76 -0.45 6.51 -11.02
N GLY A 77 -1.03 5.46 -11.61
CA GLY A 77 -0.98 5.16 -13.03
C GLY A 77 -1.84 6.08 -13.89
N THR A 78 -2.89 6.69 -13.34
CA THR A 78 -3.79 7.61 -14.07
C THR A 78 -3.41 9.09 -13.91
N VAL A 79 -2.76 9.46 -12.80
CA VAL A 79 -2.39 10.86 -12.56
C VAL A 79 -1.24 11.32 -13.47
N SER A 80 -1.15 12.63 -13.66
CA SER A 80 -0.12 13.26 -14.50
C SER A 80 1.31 12.98 -13.97
N SER A 81 2.28 12.96 -14.88
CA SER A 81 3.70 12.78 -14.56
C SER A 81 4.22 13.83 -13.59
N GLU A 82 3.70 15.05 -13.66
CA GLU A 82 4.03 16.14 -12.75
C GLU A 82 3.64 15.81 -11.30
N ILE A 83 2.42 15.31 -11.07
CA ILE A 83 1.94 14.91 -9.74
C ILE A 83 2.80 13.75 -9.20
N ARG A 84 3.12 12.75 -10.04
CA ARG A 84 4.02 11.65 -9.64
C ARG A 84 5.39 12.17 -9.21
N THR A 85 5.90 13.19 -9.90
CA THR A 85 7.17 13.82 -9.56
C THR A 85 7.08 14.55 -8.21
N ILE A 86 6.01 15.30 -7.95
CA ILE A 86 5.75 15.95 -6.65
C ILE A 86 5.80 14.91 -5.51
N ILE A 87 5.08 13.80 -5.67
CA ILE A 87 5.01 12.73 -4.66
C ILE A 87 6.38 12.07 -4.46
N THR A 88 7.09 11.79 -5.55
CA THR A 88 8.43 11.18 -5.49
C THR A 88 9.41 12.07 -4.74
N LEU A 89 9.45 13.36 -5.09
CA LEU A 89 10.30 14.32 -4.40
C LEU A 89 9.94 14.45 -2.92
N ARG A 90 8.63 14.43 -2.60
CA ARG A 90 8.16 14.57 -1.21
C ARG A 90 8.44 13.33 -0.36
N PHE A 91 8.09 12.15 -0.85
CA PHE A 91 8.05 10.94 -0.03
C PHE A 91 9.26 10.04 -0.19
N LYS A 92 9.85 9.98 -1.39
CA LYS A 92 11.06 9.19 -1.66
C LYS A 92 12.32 9.99 -1.39
N GLU A 93 12.41 11.22 -1.90
CA GLU A 93 13.59 12.09 -1.70
C GLU A 93 13.51 12.96 -0.44
N LYS A 94 12.39 12.93 0.29
CA LYS A 94 12.16 13.66 1.56
C LYS A 94 12.39 15.18 1.45
N LYS A 95 12.12 15.76 0.27
CA LYS A 95 12.27 17.20 0.04
C LYS A 95 11.17 18.03 0.71
N GLN A 96 11.54 19.24 1.08
CA GLN A 96 10.60 20.25 1.57
C GLN A 96 9.82 20.88 0.42
N TRP A 97 8.62 21.40 0.70
CA TRP A 97 7.73 21.93 -0.33
C TRP A 97 8.35 23.05 -1.16
N TRP A 98 9.10 23.97 -0.54
CA TRP A 98 9.82 25.03 -1.24
C TRP A 98 10.87 24.48 -2.22
N GLN A 99 11.55 23.37 -1.88
CA GLN A 99 12.51 22.70 -2.78
C GLN A 99 11.79 22.01 -3.95
N ILE A 100 10.59 21.49 -3.71
CA ILE A 100 9.77 20.85 -4.74
C ILE A 100 9.29 21.91 -5.74
N GLY A 101 8.78 23.05 -5.24
CA GLY A 101 8.35 24.18 -6.06
C GLY A 101 9.50 24.71 -6.92
N ALA A 102 10.66 24.94 -6.32
CA ALA A 102 11.86 25.38 -7.05
C ALA A 102 12.28 24.38 -8.14
N ARG A 103 12.24 23.07 -7.87
CA ARG A 103 12.63 22.03 -8.84
C ARG A 103 11.66 21.88 -10.00
N LEU A 104 10.38 22.16 -9.77
CA LEU A 104 9.33 22.05 -10.78
C LEU A 104 8.90 23.40 -11.37
N TYR A 105 9.65 24.47 -11.07
CA TYR A 105 9.35 25.84 -11.51
C TYR A 105 7.91 26.27 -11.21
N MET A 106 7.41 25.90 -10.02
CA MET A 106 6.05 26.22 -9.56
C MET A 106 6.05 26.78 -8.15
N ASP A 107 4.99 27.52 -7.80
CA ASP A 107 4.81 28.01 -6.45
C ASP A 107 4.57 26.85 -5.45
N GLU A 108 5.11 27.00 -4.24
CA GLU A 108 4.96 26.02 -3.16
C GLU A 108 3.50 25.66 -2.90
N ARG A 109 2.62 26.67 -2.85
CA ARG A 109 1.19 26.46 -2.58
C ARG A 109 0.53 25.70 -3.71
N THR A 110 0.99 25.90 -4.94
CA THR A 110 0.50 25.15 -6.11
C THR A 110 0.89 23.68 -6.01
N ALA A 111 2.14 23.37 -5.68
CA ALA A 111 2.61 22.00 -5.47
C ALA A 111 1.81 21.30 -4.37
N ARG A 112 1.59 22.00 -3.25
CA ARG A 112 0.82 21.49 -2.13
C ARG A 112 -0.65 21.27 -2.50
N ARG A 113 -1.29 22.21 -3.18
CA ARG A 113 -2.69 22.06 -3.64
C ARG A 113 -2.87 20.87 -4.56
N LYS A 114 -1.94 20.65 -5.49
CA LYS A 114 -1.97 19.47 -6.38
C LYS A 114 -1.89 18.16 -5.58
N TYR A 115 -1.07 18.13 -4.53
CA TYR A 115 -1.00 16.98 -3.63
C TYR A 115 -2.27 16.79 -2.80
N GLU A 116 -2.86 17.85 -2.25
CA GLU A 116 -4.11 17.72 -1.49
C GLU A 116 -5.27 17.22 -2.38
N ASN A 117 -5.38 17.71 -3.61
CA ASN A 117 -6.38 17.22 -4.56
C ASN A 117 -6.22 15.71 -4.85
N LEU A 118 -4.98 15.24 -4.99
CA LEU A 118 -4.70 13.81 -5.13
C LEU A 118 -5.13 13.03 -3.89
N LYS A 119 -4.87 13.58 -2.71
CA LYS A 119 -5.20 12.95 -1.43
C LYS A 119 -6.71 12.84 -1.24
N GLU A 120 -7.48 13.82 -1.71
CA GLU A 120 -8.94 13.76 -1.78
C GLU A 120 -9.40 12.63 -2.72
N LEU A 121 -8.85 12.54 -3.94
CA LEU A 121 -9.17 11.44 -4.86
C LEU A 121 -8.84 10.07 -4.26
N LEU A 122 -7.71 9.96 -3.56
CA LEU A 122 -7.31 8.73 -2.88
C LEU A 122 -8.23 8.39 -1.71
N ARG A 123 -8.71 9.40 -0.97
CA ARG A 123 -9.70 9.22 0.10
C ARG A 123 -11.03 8.77 -0.49
N ASP A 124 -11.43 9.30 -1.63
CA ASP A 124 -12.66 8.86 -2.29
C ASP A 124 -12.56 7.42 -2.80
N SER A 125 -11.44 7.03 -3.41
CA SER A 125 -11.28 5.65 -3.92
C SER A 125 -11.14 4.61 -2.81
N LEU A 126 -10.25 4.83 -1.83
CA LEU A 126 -10.01 3.86 -0.76
C LEU A 126 -11.19 3.67 0.18
N TRP A 127 -12.10 4.65 0.31
CA TRP A 127 -13.18 4.62 1.28
C TRP A 127 -14.56 4.40 0.68
N ARG A 128 -14.73 4.51 -0.65
CA ARG A 128 -15.95 4.05 -1.35
C ARG A 128 -16.00 2.53 -1.49
N ASP A 129 -14.86 1.87 -1.64
CA ASP A 129 -14.79 0.41 -1.85
C ASP A 129 -14.74 -0.41 -0.55
N LEU A 130 -14.80 0.24 0.62
CA LEU A 130 -14.78 -0.40 1.95
C LEU A 130 -16.14 -0.38 2.68
N VAL A 131 -17.23 0.00 2.00
CA VAL A 131 -18.62 -0.02 2.48
C VAL A 131 -19.43 -0.94 1.59
#